data_AF-A0A401GW61-F1
#
_entry.id   AF-A0A401GW61-F1
#
_cell.length_a   1.000
_cell.length_b   1.000
_cell.length_c   1.000
_cell.angle_alpha   90.00
_cell.angle_beta   90.00
_cell.angle_gamma   90.00
#
_symmetry.space_group_name_H-M   'P 1'
#
loop_
_entity.id
_entity.type
_entity.pdbx_description
1 polymer ?
#
loop_
_entity_poly.entity_id
_entity_poly.type
_entity_poly.pdbx_seq_one_letter_code
_entity_poly.pdbx_strand_id
1 'polypeptide(L)'
;MVLFSIYGLLSAAVLVLTQVNGVNSTPAHDEPDRQTRDISTRSTPDAPHWVAYWDKSTSGVSGAPNASDLTGYNTFILAFLLLEGAWDNAEEWTELAVDERSTILSEYSAAGISMIVSCFGSSDVPTTSGADPTDTANTFAAWVIEYDLDGIDVDYEDFDAFDAGTAEAWLVTFTQQLRTQLPEGQYILTHAPVAPWFGPNIWTNGGYLQIDS
;
A
#
# COMPACT_ATOMS: atom_id res chain seq x y z
N MET A 1 -19.24 84.53 -48.88
CA MET A 1 -19.68 83.40 -49.71
C MET A 1 -19.25 82.12 -48.98
N VAL A 2 -20.23 81.39 -48.42
CA VAL A 2 -20.35 79.91 -48.29
C VAL A 2 -19.03 79.11 -48.34
N LEU A 3 -18.66 78.13 -47.49
CA LEU A 3 -19.15 77.46 -46.27
C LEU A 3 -18.14 76.29 -45.99
N PHE A 4 -18.26 75.64 -44.83
CA PHE A 4 -17.73 74.31 -44.41
C PHE A 4 -16.31 74.23 -43.82
N SER A 5 -16.09 73.85 -42.54
CA SER A 5 -16.29 72.53 -41.85
C SER A 5 -15.10 71.59 -42.15
N ILE A 6 -14.50 70.74 -41.31
CA ILE A 6 -14.79 70.14 -39.99
C ILE A 6 -13.51 69.38 -39.51
N TYR A 7 -13.42 69.09 -38.19
CA TYR A 7 -12.60 68.04 -37.49
C TYR A 7 -11.06 68.14 -37.58
N GLY A 8 -10.23 67.85 -36.58
CA GLY A 8 -10.39 67.27 -35.24
C GLY A 8 -9.03 66.72 -34.78
N LEU A 9 -8.94 66.38 -33.48
CA LEU A 9 -7.91 65.58 -32.76
C LEU A 9 -6.79 66.33 -32.02
N LEU A 10 -7.07 66.55 -30.72
CA LEU A 10 -6.07 66.68 -29.64
C LEU A 10 -5.41 65.31 -29.36
N SER A 11 -4.09 65.31 -29.16
CA SER A 11 -3.36 64.20 -28.52
C SER A 11 -3.37 64.38 -27.00
N ALA A 12 -3.78 63.35 -26.26
CA ALA A 12 -3.58 63.26 -24.81
C ALA A 12 -2.81 61.97 -24.49
N ALA A 13 -1.67 62.13 -23.82
CA ALA A 13 -0.84 61.04 -23.33
C ALA A 13 -1.50 60.39 -22.09
N VAL A 14 -1.56 59.05 -22.06
CA VAL A 14 -1.99 58.27 -20.90
C VAL A 14 -0.79 57.53 -20.33
N LEU A 15 -0.52 57.79 -19.06
CA LEU A 15 0.46 57.12 -18.21
C LEU A 15 -0.14 55.78 -17.74
N VAL A 16 0.51 54.65 -18.03
CA VAL A 16 0.10 53.33 -17.51
C VAL A 16 0.90 53.05 -16.24
N LEU A 17 0.21 52.98 -15.10
CA LEU A 17 0.76 52.51 -13.82
C LEU A 17 0.36 51.04 -13.66
N THR A 18 1.32 50.12 -13.66
CA THR A 18 1.09 48.69 -13.41
C THR A 18 1.01 48.44 -11.90
N GLN A 19 -0.15 47.98 -11.41
CA GLN A 19 -0.29 47.43 -10.06
C GLN A 19 0.07 45.93 -10.10
N VAL A 20 1.07 45.54 -9.30
CA VAL A 20 1.41 44.14 -9.04
C VAL A 20 0.63 43.72 -7.79
N ASN A 21 -0.42 42.91 -7.96
CA ASN A 21 -1.14 42.32 -6.83
C ASN A 21 -0.35 41.10 -6.33
N GLY A 22 0.37 41.26 -5.21
CA GLY A 22 0.92 40.13 -4.46
C GLY A 22 -0.20 39.42 -3.70
N VAL A 23 -0.36 38.12 -3.94
CA VAL A 23 -1.19 37.25 -3.10
C VAL A 23 -0.33 36.80 -1.93
N ASN A 24 -0.60 37.31 -0.74
CA ASN A 24 -0.07 36.76 0.50
C ASN A 24 -1.00 35.62 0.95
N SER A 25 -0.60 34.38 0.74
CA SER A 25 -1.24 33.23 1.35
C SER A 25 -0.78 33.11 2.80
N THR A 26 -1.69 33.31 3.74
CA THR A 26 -1.51 32.95 5.15
C THR A 26 -1.61 31.42 5.31
N PRO A 27 -0.80 30.76 6.15
CA PRO A 27 -0.98 29.34 6.43
C PRO A 27 -2.34 29.16 7.13
N ALA A 28 -3.17 28.28 6.58
CA ALA A 28 -4.32 27.76 7.32
C ALA A 28 -3.80 26.91 8.48
N HIS A 29 -4.48 26.99 9.61
CA HIS A 29 -4.27 26.08 10.73
C HIS A 29 -4.61 24.66 10.28
N ASP A 30 -3.62 23.78 10.27
CA ASP A 30 -3.80 22.35 10.01
C ASP A 30 -4.54 21.73 11.20
N GLU A 31 -5.74 21.19 10.91
CA GLU A 31 -6.27 20.01 11.60
C GLU A 31 -5.26 18.86 11.44
N PRO A 32 -5.20 17.86 12.33
CA PRO A 32 -4.22 16.79 12.23
C PRO A 32 -4.51 15.95 10.97
N ASP A 33 -3.91 16.34 9.86
CA ASP A 33 -3.86 15.60 8.63
C ASP A 33 -3.24 14.24 8.98
N ARG A 34 -3.93 13.14 8.63
CA ARG A 34 -3.32 11.81 8.66
C ARG A 34 -2.06 11.95 7.84
N GLN A 35 -0.91 11.95 8.51
CA GLN A 35 0.40 12.15 7.91
C GLN A 35 0.71 10.90 7.08
N THR A 36 0.04 10.77 5.94
CA THR A 36 0.28 9.73 4.95
C THR A 36 1.73 9.87 4.56
N ARG A 37 2.50 8.83 4.87
CA ARG A 37 3.92 8.79 4.53
C ARG A 37 4.10 9.16 3.07
N ASP A 38 5.10 10.00 2.77
CA ASP A 38 5.43 10.37 1.40
C ASP A 38 5.63 9.09 0.59
N ILE A 39 5.01 9.00 -0.59
CA ILE A 39 5.14 7.89 -1.55
C ILE A 39 6.59 7.51 -1.82
N SER A 40 7.53 8.46 -1.71
CA SER A 40 8.98 8.20 -1.76
C SER A 40 9.47 7.20 -0.70
N THR A 41 8.85 7.19 0.48
CA THR A 41 9.20 6.31 1.61
C THR A 41 8.70 4.88 1.46
N ARG A 42 7.78 4.59 0.54
CA ARG A 42 7.25 3.23 0.27
C ARG A 42 7.96 2.55 -0.89
N SER A 43 9.15 3.03 -1.23
CA SER A 43 9.95 2.40 -2.28
C SER A 43 10.38 1.00 -1.84
N THR A 44 10.23 0.04 -2.74
CA THR A 44 10.76 -1.31 -2.55
C THR A 44 12.25 -1.22 -2.20
N PRO A 45 12.73 -1.87 -1.13
CA PRO A 45 14.14 -1.85 -0.76
C PRO A 45 15.03 -2.34 -1.92
N ASP A 46 16.24 -1.81 -2.04
CA ASP A 46 17.19 -2.31 -3.05
C ASP A 46 17.50 -3.80 -2.84
N ALA A 47 17.58 -4.56 -3.94
CA ALA A 47 17.96 -5.96 -3.90
C ALA A 47 19.42 -6.13 -3.41
N PRO A 48 19.76 -7.25 -2.72
CA PRO A 48 18.90 -8.40 -2.40
C PRO A 48 17.89 -8.10 -1.28
N HIS A 49 16.73 -8.77 -1.33
CA HIS A 49 15.72 -8.69 -0.28
C HIS A 49 15.98 -9.76 0.79
N TRP A 50 16.00 -9.33 2.05
CA TRP A 50 16.11 -10.17 3.23
C TRP A 50 14.86 -9.93 4.06
N VAL A 51 13.98 -10.92 4.06
CA VAL A 51 12.62 -10.81 4.59
C VAL A 51 12.52 -11.55 5.90
N ALA A 52 12.00 -10.89 6.93
CA ALA A 52 11.68 -11.48 8.22
C ALA A 52 10.17 -11.58 8.39
N TYR A 53 9.72 -12.74 8.82
CA TYR A 53 8.34 -13.03 9.18
C TYR A 53 8.28 -13.32 10.67
N TRP A 54 7.25 -12.84 11.35
CA TRP A 54 7.12 -13.09 12.78
C TRP A 54 5.69 -13.43 13.17
N ASP A 55 5.48 -14.68 13.56
CA ASP A 55 4.22 -15.20 14.10
C ASP A 55 4.51 -15.85 15.46
N LYS A 56 4.92 -15.02 16.43
CA LYS A 56 5.10 -15.48 17.81
C LYS A 56 5.01 -14.34 18.81
N SER A 57 3.96 -14.34 19.62
CA SER A 57 3.85 -13.42 20.76
C SER A 57 5.09 -13.49 21.64
N THR A 58 5.67 -12.32 21.91
CA THR A 58 6.90 -12.18 22.69
C THR A 58 6.66 -11.12 23.76
N SER A 59 6.86 -11.52 25.02
CA SER A 59 6.62 -10.65 26.17
C SER A 59 7.35 -9.31 26.02
N GLY A 60 6.58 -8.22 26.01
CA GLY A 60 7.10 -6.86 25.94
C GLY A 60 7.34 -6.33 24.52
N VAL A 61 6.92 -7.06 23.49
CA VAL A 61 6.83 -6.55 22.12
C VAL A 61 5.36 -6.51 21.71
N SER A 62 4.95 -5.39 21.12
CA SER A 62 3.58 -5.15 20.64
C SER A 62 3.64 -4.79 19.17
N GLY A 63 3.02 -5.58 18.32
CA GLY A 63 2.93 -5.37 16.87
C GLY A 63 4.24 -5.68 16.11
N ALA A 64 5.34 -4.98 16.39
CA ALA A 64 6.60 -5.14 15.65
C ALA A 64 7.82 -5.06 16.57
N PRO A 65 8.94 -5.76 16.25
CA PRO A 65 10.17 -5.69 17.04
C PRO A 65 10.85 -4.34 16.83
N ASN A 66 11.84 -4.01 17.66
CA ASN A 66 12.65 -2.82 17.38
C ASN A 66 13.42 -3.01 16.07
N ALA A 67 13.59 -1.94 15.29
CA ALA A 67 14.33 -1.99 14.03
C ALA A 67 15.77 -2.53 14.20
N SER A 68 16.41 -2.31 15.36
CA SER A 68 17.74 -2.84 15.67
C SER A 68 17.79 -4.37 15.75
N ASP A 69 16.68 -5.01 16.12
CA ASP A 69 16.57 -6.47 16.22
C ASP A 69 16.46 -7.13 14.84
N LEU A 70 16.18 -6.33 13.79
CA LEU A 70 16.07 -6.74 12.39
C LEU A 70 17.36 -6.46 11.59
N THR A 71 18.50 -6.32 12.26
CA THR A 71 19.79 -6.08 11.57
C THR A 71 20.05 -7.14 10.51
N GLY A 72 20.17 -6.71 9.24
CA GLY A 72 20.42 -7.58 8.09
C GLY A 72 19.16 -7.93 7.29
N TYR A 73 17.97 -7.57 7.78
CA TYR A 73 16.71 -7.63 7.04
C TYR A 73 16.35 -6.26 6.49
N ASN A 74 15.69 -6.22 5.34
CA ASN A 74 15.18 -4.98 4.73
C ASN A 74 13.66 -5.04 4.47
N THR A 75 13.01 -6.14 4.82
CA THR A 75 11.55 -6.23 4.85
C THR A 75 11.11 -7.02 6.07
N PHE A 76 10.11 -6.49 6.78
CA PHE A 76 9.44 -7.15 7.88
C PHE A 76 7.96 -7.34 7.53
N ILE A 77 7.44 -8.53 7.82
CA ILE A 77 6.06 -8.91 7.51
C ILE A 77 5.29 -9.14 8.80
N LEU A 78 4.22 -8.37 8.99
CA LEU A 78 3.20 -8.58 10.00
C LEU A 78 2.34 -9.80 9.61
N ALA A 79 2.08 -10.65 10.58
CA ALA A 79 1.29 -11.86 10.52
C ALA A 79 0.06 -11.64 11.42
N PHE A 80 -1.20 -11.84 11.01
CA PHE A 80 -1.72 -12.07 9.66
C PHE A 80 -2.99 -11.23 9.44
N LEU A 81 -3.34 -10.98 8.18
CA LEU A 81 -4.65 -10.47 7.80
C LEU A 81 -5.51 -11.60 7.21
N LEU A 82 -6.46 -12.10 7.99
CA LEU A 82 -7.39 -13.17 7.61
C LEU A 82 -8.70 -12.58 7.08
N LEU A 83 -9.55 -13.43 6.48
CA LEU A 83 -10.91 -13.06 6.06
C LEU A 83 -11.75 -12.49 7.20
N GLU A 84 -11.53 -12.94 8.44
CA GLU A 84 -12.28 -12.49 9.61
C GLU A 84 -11.70 -11.22 10.27
N GLY A 85 -10.47 -10.82 9.91
CA GLY A 85 -9.80 -9.65 10.47
C GLY A 85 -8.29 -9.85 10.63
N ALA A 86 -7.65 -8.88 11.29
CA ALA A 86 -6.25 -8.99 11.68
C ALA A 86 -6.09 -9.95 12.87
N TRP A 87 -5.02 -10.72 12.86
CA TRP A 87 -4.64 -11.70 13.88
C TRP A 87 -3.16 -11.52 14.26
N ASP A 88 -2.77 -12.17 15.35
CA ASP A 88 -1.40 -12.19 15.87
C ASP A 88 -0.82 -10.78 15.95
N ASN A 89 0.36 -10.53 15.37
CA ASN A 89 0.97 -9.21 15.50
C ASN A 89 0.37 -8.15 14.55
N ALA A 90 -0.38 -8.56 13.52
CA ALA A 90 -1.21 -7.63 12.76
C ALA A 90 -2.40 -7.14 13.60
N GLU A 91 -2.98 -7.97 14.48
CA GLU A 91 -4.00 -7.55 15.46
C GLU A 91 -3.41 -6.56 16.46
N GLU A 92 -2.27 -6.91 17.08
CA GLU A 92 -1.56 -6.01 18.01
C GLU A 92 -1.20 -4.67 17.36
N TRP A 93 -0.86 -4.65 16.06
CA TRP A 93 -0.61 -3.42 15.30
C TRP A 93 -1.82 -2.48 15.28
N THR A 94 -3.04 -3.03 15.28
CA THR A 94 -4.28 -2.25 15.32
C THR A 94 -4.51 -1.56 16.67
N GLU A 95 -3.98 -2.14 17.75
CA GLU A 95 -4.16 -1.64 19.11
C GLU A 95 -3.27 -0.44 19.44
N LEU A 96 -2.18 -0.24 18.68
CA LEU A 96 -1.28 0.90 18.85
C LEU A 96 -1.99 2.23 18.54
N ALA A 97 -1.56 3.32 19.18
CA ALA A 97 -1.97 4.65 18.77
C ALA A 97 -1.38 5.01 17.40
N VAL A 98 -2.03 5.92 16.67
CA VAL A 98 -1.55 6.41 15.36
C VAL A 98 -0.12 6.96 15.45
N ASP A 99 0.19 7.73 16.50
CA ASP A 99 1.52 8.31 16.71
C ASP A 99 2.59 7.25 17.02
N GLU A 100 2.21 6.16 17.70
CA GLU A 100 3.12 5.04 17.97
C GLU A 100 3.45 4.29 16.68
N ARG A 101 2.45 3.97 15.85
CA ARG A 101 2.68 3.38 14.53
C ARG A 101 3.55 4.26 13.65
N SER A 102 3.25 5.56 13.60
CA SER A 102 4.04 6.52 12.81
C SER A 102 5.50 6.57 13.27
N THR A 103 5.74 6.52 14.58
CA THR A 103 7.10 6.45 15.15
C THR A 103 7.82 5.17 14.71
N ILE A 104 7.19 4.00 14.84
CA ILE A 104 7.77 2.71 14.46
C ILE A 104 8.07 2.67 12.94
N LEU A 105 7.12 3.10 12.11
CA LEU A 105 7.30 3.14 10.65
C LEU A 105 8.45 4.07 10.25
N SER A 106 8.61 5.21 10.92
CA SER A 106 9.74 6.13 10.72
C SER A 106 11.07 5.49 11.11
N GLU A 107 11.13 4.77 12.23
CA GLU A 107 12.33 4.04 12.67
C GLU A 107 12.70 2.92 11.69
N TYR A 108 11.72 2.19 11.17
CA TYR A 108 11.91 1.15 10.15
C TYR A 108 12.43 1.77 8.85
N SER A 109 11.79 2.82 8.37
CA SER A 109 12.22 3.55 7.16
C SER A 109 13.65 4.10 7.31
N ALA A 110 13.99 4.67 8.47
CA ALA A 110 15.34 5.15 8.77
C ALA A 110 16.39 4.03 8.80
N ALA A 111 15.99 2.81 9.16
CA ALA A 111 16.82 1.61 9.10
C ALA A 111 16.85 0.95 7.71
N GLY A 112 16.08 1.46 6.73
CA GLY A 112 15.96 0.89 5.39
C GLY A 112 15.11 -0.39 5.34
N ILE A 113 14.13 -0.51 6.25
CA ILE A 113 13.23 -1.65 6.38
C ILE A 113 11.83 -1.23 5.94
N SER A 114 11.24 -1.96 4.98
CA SER A 114 9.81 -1.85 4.68
C SER A 114 8.99 -2.74 5.61
N MET A 115 7.83 -2.27 6.05
CA MET A 115 6.87 -3.04 6.83
C MET A 115 5.64 -3.35 5.98
N ILE A 116 5.39 -4.63 5.72
CA ILE A 116 4.20 -5.12 5.00
C ILE A 116 3.38 -6.04 5.90
N VAL A 117 2.17 -6.41 5.49
CA VAL A 117 1.35 -7.43 6.16
C VAL A 117 1.20 -8.63 5.26
N SER A 118 1.17 -9.83 5.80
CA SER A 118 0.77 -11.00 5.04
C SER A 118 -0.67 -11.36 5.30
N CYS A 119 -1.36 -11.74 4.24
CA CYS A 119 -2.73 -12.20 4.32
C CYS A 119 -2.85 -13.72 4.18
N PHE A 120 -3.88 -14.27 4.83
CA PHE A 120 -4.18 -15.71 4.92
C PHE A 120 -3.21 -16.48 5.83
N GLY A 121 -2.41 -17.38 5.28
CA GLY A 121 -1.68 -18.41 6.02
C GLY A 121 -2.52 -19.67 6.27
N SER A 122 -1.91 -20.66 6.92
CA SER A 122 -2.43 -22.02 7.08
C SER A 122 -3.85 -22.19 7.66
N SER A 123 -4.41 -21.19 8.33
CA SER A 123 -5.74 -21.25 8.96
C SER A 123 -6.88 -20.71 8.09
N ASP A 124 -6.59 -20.05 6.97
CA ASP A 124 -7.59 -19.41 6.13
C ASP A 124 -7.71 -20.10 4.75
N VAL A 125 -8.95 -20.28 4.30
CA VAL A 125 -9.28 -21.03 3.08
C VAL A 125 -10.25 -20.23 2.20
N PRO A 126 -9.80 -19.10 1.63
CA PRO A 126 -10.69 -18.09 1.08
C PRO A 126 -11.48 -18.57 -0.15
N THR A 127 -10.91 -19.45 -0.96
CA THR A 127 -11.62 -19.96 -2.15
C THR A 127 -12.62 -21.04 -1.78
N THR A 128 -12.23 -21.98 -0.92
CA THR A 128 -13.08 -23.08 -0.44
C THR A 128 -14.23 -22.57 0.42
N SER A 129 -14.02 -21.51 1.21
CA SER A 129 -15.07 -20.83 1.98
C SER A 129 -16.01 -19.96 1.13
N GLY A 130 -15.69 -19.73 -0.15
CA GLY A 130 -16.52 -18.99 -1.09
C GLY A 130 -16.43 -17.48 -0.95
N ALA A 131 -15.32 -16.95 -0.43
CA ALA A 131 -15.08 -15.51 -0.41
C ALA A 131 -14.95 -14.96 -1.84
N ASP A 132 -15.46 -13.75 -2.07
CA ASP A 132 -15.30 -13.08 -3.36
C ASP A 132 -13.89 -12.47 -3.46
N PRO A 133 -13.09 -12.81 -4.48
CA PRO A 133 -11.70 -12.35 -4.58
C PRO A 133 -11.59 -10.83 -4.73
N THR A 134 -12.57 -10.16 -5.33
CA THR A 134 -12.55 -8.71 -5.53
C THR A 134 -12.85 -7.99 -4.21
N ASP A 135 -13.89 -8.43 -3.50
CA ASP A 135 -14.27 -7.84 -2.22
C ASP A 135 -13.21 -8.08 -1.14
N THR A 136 -12.58 -9.28 -1.13
CA THR A 136 -11.46 -9.57 -0.23
C THR A 136 -10.27 -8.67 -0.54
N ALA A 137 -9.87 -8.52 -1.82
CA ALA A 137 -8.77 -7.64 -2.20
C ALA A 137 -9.03 -6.17 -1.82
N ASN A 138 -10.26 -5.68 -1.99
CA ASN A 138 -10.65 -4.33 -1.58
C ASN A 138 -10.52 -4.14 -0.07
N THR A 139 -11.02 -5.10 0.72
CA THR A 139 -10.93 -5.08 2.18
C THR A 139 -9.47 -5.07 2.63
N PHE A 140 -8.62 -5.92 2.04
CA PHE A 140 -7.23 -6.03 2.45
C PHE A 140 -6.40 -4.83 2.05
N ALA A 141 -6.60 -4.31 0.84
CA ALA A 141 -5.94 -3.07 0.42
C ALA A 141 -6.35 -1.87 1.28
N ALA A 142 -7.64 -1.76 1.65
CA ALA A 142 -8.10 -0.72 2.56
C ALA A 142 -7.40 -0.81 3.92
N TRP A 143 -7.18 -2.02 4.45
CA TRP A 143 -6.44 -2.23 5.69
C TRP A 143 -4.98 -1.80 5.58
N VAL A 144 -4.27 -2.19 4.51
CA VAL A 144 -2.89 -1.76 4.22
C VAL A 144 -2.77 -0.24 4.21
N ILE A 145 -3.72 0.44 3.55
CA ILE A 145 -3.78 1.90 3.45
C ILE A 145 -4.11 2.53 4.81
N GLU A 146 -5.05 1.96 5.56
CA GLU A 146 -5.48 2.47 6.87
C GLU A 146 -4.34 2.43 7.90
N TYR A 147 -3.54 1.37 7.88
CA TYR A 147 -2.43 1.15 8.82
C TYR A 147 -1.07 1.61 8.30
N ASP A 148 -1.06 2.33 7.18
CA ASP A 148 0.10 3.00 6.58
C ASP A 148 1.29 2.07 6.29
N LEU A 149 0.99 0.82 5.91
CA LEU A 149 2.00 -0.17 5.57
C LEU A 149 2.51 0.01 4.14
N ASP A 150 3.70 -0.56 3.90
CA ASP A 150 4.40 -0.49 2.62
C ASP A 150 3.83 -1.44 1.56
N GLY A 151 2.94 -2.37 1.95
CA GLY A 151 2.47 -3.39 1.04
C GLY A 151 1.80 -4.60 1.71
N ILE A 152 1.62 -5.64 0.90
CA ILE A 152 0.98 -6.89 1.30
C ILE A 152 1.72 -8.12 0.74
N ASP A 153 1.77 -9.20 1.50
CA ASP A 153 2.23 -10.52 1.07
C ASP A 153 1.05 -11.49 0.99
N VAL A 154 0.97 -12.28 -0.07
CA VAL A 154 -0.12 -13.25 -0.27
C VAL A 154 0.37 -14.64 0.09
N ASP A 155 0.13 -15.04 1.34
CA ASP A 155 0.44 -16.37 1.89
C ASP A 155 -0.78 -17.30 1.79
N TYR A 156 -1.25 -17.49 0.56
CA TYR A 156 -2.43 -18.32 0.30
C TYR A 156 -2.12 -19.82 0.55
N GLU A 157 -2.90 -20.50 1.37
CA GLU A 157 -2.70 -21.92 1.73
C GLU A 157 -3.98 -22.78 1.57
N ASP A 158 -4.90 -22.41 0.69
CA ASP A 158 -6.13 -23.18 0.42
C ASP A 158 -5.83 -24.38 -0.51
N PHE A 159 -5.27 -25.43 0.08
CA PHE A 159 -4.87 -26.65 -0.63
C PHE A 159 -6.04 -27.35 -1.32
N ASP A 160 -7.22 -27.38 -0.70
CA ASP A 160 -8.42 -28.01 -1.27
C ASP A 160 -8.84 -27.30 -2.57
N ALA A 161 -8.78 -25.97 -2.61
CA ALA A 161 -9.07 -25.20 -3.82
C ALA A 161 -8.01 -25.39 -4.91
N PHE A 162 -6.73 -25.57 -4.54
CA PHE A 162 -5.67 -25.89 -5.51
C PHE A 162 -5.86 -27.28 -6.12
N ASP A 163 -6.14 -28.29 -5.28
CA ASP A 163 -6.40 -29.66 -5.73
C ASP A 163 -7.66 -29.72 -6.61
N ALA A 164 -8.67 -28.89 -6.33
CA ALA A 164 -9.88 -28.77 -7.13
C ALA A 164 -9.71 -27.96 -8.42
N GLY A 165 -8.60 -27.23 -8.59
CA GLY A 165 -8.36 -26.34 -9.73
C GLY A 165 -9.27 -25.10 -9.74
N THR A 166 -9.67 -24.62 -8.56
CA THR A 166 -10.46 -23.38 -8.41
C THR A 166 -9.65 -22.22 -7.85
N ALA A 167 -8.49 -22.51 -7.23
CA ALA A 167 -7.60 -21.51 -6.65
C ALA A 167 -7.06 -20.52 -7.69
N GLU A 168 -6.65 -20.97 -8.87
CA GLU A 168 -5.91 -20.11 -9.81
C GLU A 168 -6.75 -18.92 -10.31
N ALA A 169 -8.01 -19.16 -10.69
CA ALA A 169 -8.90 -18.09 -11.14
C ALA A 169 -9.22 -17.09 -10.01
N TRP A 170 -9.34 -17.60 -8.78
CA TRP A 170 -9.57 -16.77 -7.60
C TRP A 170 -8.36 -15.88 -7.32
N LEU A 171 -7.16 -16.46 -7.28
CA LEU A 171 -5.90 -15.76 -7.02
C LEU A 171 -5.58 -14.73 -8.10
N VAL A 172 -5.77 -15.05 -9.38
CA VAL A 172 -5.58 -14.07 -10.47
C VAL A 172 -6.48 -12.84 -10.26
N THR A 173 -7.76 -13.06 -9.95
CA THR A 173 -8.71 -11.97 -9.71
C THR A 173 -8.31 -11.14 -8.49
N PHE A 174 -7.97 -11.82 -7.39
CA PHE A 174 -7.56 -11.20 -6.13
C PHE A 174 -6.29 -10.36 -6.30
N THR A 175 -5.25 -10.91 -6.94
CA THR A 175 -3.97 -10.20 -7.18
C THR A 175 -4.14 -8.99 -8.11
N GLN A 176 -4.90 -9.13 -9.20
CA GLN A 176 -5.17 -8.00 -10.10
C GLN A 176 -5.95 -6.88 -9.39
N GLN A 177 -6.90 -7.25 -8.53
CA GLN A 177 -7.65 -6.27 -7.77
C GLN A 177 -6.77 -5.61 -6.70
N LEU A 178 -5.91 -6.37 -6.01
CA LEU A 178 -4.90 -5.79 -5.11
C LEU A 178 -4.03 -4.79 -5.84
N ARG A 179 -3.51 -5.10 -7.04
CA ARG A 179 -2.73 -4.15 -7.85
C ARG A 179 -3.49 -2.90 -8.26
N THR A 180 -4.80 -3.03 -8.47
CA THR A 180 -5.65 -1.86 -8.75
C THR A 180 -5.74 -0.92 -7.56
N GLN A 181 -5.80 -1.46 -6.33
CA GLN A 181 -5.88 -0.69 -5.09
C GLN A 181 -4.52 -0.27 -4.53
N LEU A 182 -3.48 -1.06 -4.79
CA LEU A 182 -2.10 -0.94 -4.32
C LEU A 182 -1.16 -0.92 -5.54
N PRO A 183 -1.06 0.22 -6.26
CA PRO A 183 -0.33 0.29 -7.52
C PRO A 183 1.16 -0.04 -7.37
N GLU A 184 1.70 -0.74 -8.37
CA GLU A 184 3.13 -0.99 -8.49
C GLU A 184 3.94 0.32 -8.45
N GLY A 185 5.08 0.29 -7.76
CA GLY A 185 5.92 1.47 -7.53
C GLY A 185 5.45 2.37 -6.39
N GLN A 186 4.28 2.09 -5.80
CA GLN A 186 3.79 2.76 -4.59
C GLN A 186 3.61 1.79 -3.41
N TYR A 187 3.31 0.52 -3.71
CA TYR A 187 3.18 -0.53 -2.71
C TYR A 187 3.90 -1.80 -3.16
N ILE A 188 4.45 -2.50 -2.19
CA ILE A 188 5.00 -3.84 -2.33
C ILE A 188 3.81 -4.82 -2.39
N LEU A 189 3.87 -5.76 -3.33
CA LEU A 189 3.02 -6.95 -3.28
C LEU A 189 3.90 -8.14 -3.60
N THR A 190 3.90 -9.11 -2.69
CA THR A 190 4.61 -10.37 -2.81
C THR A 190 3.64 -11.54 -2.64
N HIS A 191 4.13 -12.73 -2.92
CA HIS A 191 3.39 -13.98 -2.72
C HIS A 191 4.33 -14.99 -2.04
N ALA A 192 3.80 -15.82 -1.14
CA ALA A 192 4.55 -16.86 -0.42
C ALA A 192 4.11 -18.31 -0.72
N PRO A 193 3.93 -18.71 -2.00
CA PRO A 193 3.43 -20.04 -2.34
C PRO A 193 4.36 -21.18 -1.97
N VAL A 194 3.78 -22.33 -1.63
CA VAL A 194 4.55 -23.57 -1.47
C VAL A 194 5.12 -24.03 -2.81
N ALA A 195 6.37 -24.54 -2.78
CA ALA A 195 7.11 -24.93 -3.97
C ALA A 195 6.37 -25.89 -4.94
N PRO A 196 5.57 -26.87 -4.49
CA PRO A 196 4.85 -27.77 -5.40
C PRO A 196 3.90 -27.06 -6.37
N TRP A 197 3.38 -25.87 -6.03
CA TRP A 197 2.46 -25.10 -6.89
C TRP A 197 3.11 -24.53 -8.14
N PHE A 198 4.44 -24.51 -8.22
CA PHE A 198 5.20 -24.20 -9.44
C PHE A 198 5.50 -25.42 -10.31
N GLY A 199 5.07 -26.62 -9.89
CA GLY A 199 5.31 -27.86 -10.62
C GLY A 199 4.62 -27.86 -11.99
N PRO A 200 5.38 -27.84 -13.11
CA PRO A 200 4.76 -27.81 -14.42
C PRO A 200 4.02 -29.14 -14.69
N ASN A 201 2.79 -29.04 -15.20
CA ASN A 201 1.91 -30.17 -15.52
C ASN A 201 1.37 -30.98 -14.32
N ILE A 202 1.48 -30.46 -13.09
CA ILE A 202 0.85 -31.09 -11.91
C ILE A 202 -0.57 -30.56 -11.71
N TRP A 203 -0.75 -29.25 -11.91
CA TRP A 203 -1.98 -28.53 -11.61
C TRP A 203 -2.85 -28.37 -12.86
N THR A 204 -4.16 -28.58 -12.68
CA THR A 204 -5.16 -28.56 -13.76
C THR A 204 -5.07 -27.30 -14.62
N ASN A 205 -4.88 -26.14 -13.99
CA ASN A 205 -4.79 -24.86 -14.69
C ASN A 205 -3.37 -24.30 -14.72
N GLY A 206 -2.33 -25.09 -14.39
CA GLY A 206 -0.95 -24.63 -14.42
C GLY A 206 -0.42 -24.04 -13.10
N GLY A 207 -1.25 -24.03 -12.05
CA GLY A 207 -0.83 -23.69 -10.68
C GLY A 207 -0.36 -22.24 -10.56
N TYR A 208 0.65 -22.00 -9.74
CA TYR A 208 1.18 -20.66 -9.50
C TYR A 208 1.89 -20.03 -10.71
N LEU A 209 2.15 -20.80 -11.77
CA LEU A 209 2.70 -20.26 -13.02
C LEU A 209 1.70 -19.39 -13.79
N GLN A 210 0.41 -19.41 -13.43
CA GLN A 210 -0.61 -18.54 -14.04
C GLN A 210 -0.86 -17.26 -13.27
N ILE A 211 -0.34 -17.15 -12.06
CA ILE A 211 -0.56 -15.98 -11.21
C ILE A 211 0.57 -15.01 -11.53
N ASP A 212 0.25 -14.01 -12.35
CA ASP A 212 1.14 -12.90 -12.66
C ASP A 212 0.76 -11.72 -11.77
N SER A 213 1.77 -11.16 -11.09
CA SER A 213 1.64 -10.17 -10.02
C SER A 213 2.18 -8.82 -10.42
#